data_AF-A0A1C2B063-F1
#
_entry.id   AF-A0A1C2B063-F1
#
_cell.length_a   1.000
_cell.length_b   1.000
_cell.length_c   1.000
_cell.angle_alpha   90.00
_cell.angle_beta   90.00
_cell.angle_gamma   90.00
#
_symmetry.space_group_name_H-M   'P 1'
#
loop_
_entity.id
_entity.type
_entity.pdbx_description
1 polymer ?
#
loop_
_entity_poly.entity_id
_entity_poly.type
_entity_poly.pdbx_seq_one_letter_code
_entity_poly.pdbx_strand_id
1 'polypeptide(L)'
;MKDKYDYMQNFNVNSKEDIAKTVAVFSAFTEGLQLFASFAILLNFPRHNKLKGMGQIVTWSVRDETLHCNSMIRIFKEFIKENPEIWTPKLKKELYEACRTIIEHEDAFIDLAFEMGPMQGLTAQEVKDYIRFIGNRRLTQLGLEPIYDVQKNPLTWLDTMLNAVEHMNFFEGRATEYSKASTQGNWIDAFS
;
A
#
# COMPACT_ATOMS: atom_id res chain seq x y z
N MET A 1 5.08 2.23 15.23
CA MET A 1 6.12 2.56 14.21
C MET A 1 7.45 1.86 14.52
N LYS A 2 7.98 1.93 15.76
CA LYS A 2 9.20 1.19 16.15
C LYS A 2 9.09 -0.32 15.90
N ASP A 3 7.95 -0.93 16.24
CA ASP A 3 7.78 -2.38 16.08
C ASP A 3 7.91 -2.85 14.62
N LYS A 4 7.43 -2.05 13.66
CA LYS A 4 7.63 -2.32 12.21
C LYS A 4 9.11 -2.33 11.86
N TYR A 5 9.85 -1.31 12.32
CA TYR A 5 11.29 -1.20 12.08
C TYR A 5 12.05 -2.38 12.68
N ASP A 6 11.78 -2.69 13.95
CA ASP A 6 12.43 -3.79 14.67
C ASP A 6 12.10 -5.14 14.02
N TYR A 7 10.86 -5.34 13.57
CA TYR A 7 10.47 -6.56 12.86
C TYR A 7 11.26 -6.77 11.57
N MET A 8 11.49 -5.71 10.80
CA MET A 8 12.26 -5.77 9.56
C MET A 8 13.75 -6.13 9.77
N GLN A 9 14.30 -5.93 10.98
CA GLN A 9 15.69 -6.30 11.28
C GLN A 9 15.90 -7.80 11.48
N ASN A 10 14.82 -8.59 11.58
CA ASN A 10 14.90 -10.04 11.83
C ASN A 10 15.16 -10.87 10.55
N PHE A 11 15.20 -10.23 9.38
CA PHE A 11 15.39 -10.90 8.09
C PHE A 11 16.87 -10.93 7.68
N ASN A 12 17.32 -12.06 7.13
CA ASN A 12 18.70 -12.27 6.69
C ASN A 12 18.76 -13.06 5.38
N VAL A 13 19.96 -13.29 4.87
CA VAL A 13 20.21 -13.98 3.59
C VAL A 13 21.27 -15.10 3.72
N ASN A 14 21.35 -15.72 4.90
CA ASN A 14 22.41 -16.68 5.22
C ASN A 14 22.18 -18.07 4.61
N SER A 15 20.94 -18.40 4.23
CA SER A 15 20.55 -19.66 3.62
C SER A 15 19.59 -19.41 2.44
N LYS A 16 19.37 -20.43 1.60
CA LYS A 16 18.40 -20.32 0.51
C LYS A 16 16.98 -20.08 1.05
N GLU A 17 16.62 -20.75 2.13
CA GLU A 17 15.36 -20.57 2.83
C GLU A 17 15.21 -19.13 3.35
N ASP A 18 16.26 -18.58 3.96
CA ASP A 18 16.24 -17.21 4.46
C ASP A 18 16.19 -16.18 3.32
N ILE A 19 16.88 -16.42 2.20
CA ILE A 19 16.76 -15.60 0.99
C ILE A 19 15.32 -15.62 0.47
N ALA A 20 14.73 -16.81 0.32
CA ALA A 20 13.36 -16.95 -0.17
C ALA A 20 12.35 -16.23 0.74
N LYS A 21 12.48 -16.41 2.07
CA LYS A 21 11.67 -15.72 3.06
C LYS A 21 11.84 -14.21 2.96
N THR A 22 13.07 -13.72 2.95
CA THR A 22 13.37 -12.29 2.89
C THR A 22 12.82 -11.64 1.62
N VAL A 23 13.04 -12.26 0.45
CA VAL A 23 12.48 -11.76 -0.82
C VAL A 23 10.95 -11.76 -0.78
N ALA A 24 10.31 -12.83 -0.30
CA ALA A 24 8.86 -12.89 -0.21
C ALA A 24 8.28 -11.83 0.73
N VAL A 25 8.85 -11.65 1.93
CA VAL A 25 8.33 -10.68 2.89
C VAL A 25 8.51 -9.25 2.40
N PHE A 26 9.70 -8.88 1.93
CA PHE A 26 9.94 -7.53 1.42
C PHE A 26 9.07 -7.20 0.21
N SER A 27 8.94 -8.14 -0.73
CA SER A 27 8.13 -7.92 -1.93
C SER A 27 6.64 -7.89 -1.65
N ALA A 28 6.11 -8.94 -1.03
CA ALA A 28 4.68 -9.15 -0.94
C ALA A 28 4.06 -8.33 0.19
N PHE A 29 4.76 -8.18 1.31
CA PHE A 29 4.17 -7.59 2.52
C PHE A 29 4.73 -6.20 2.84
N THR A 30 6.03 -5.95 2.68
CA THR A 30 6.58 -4.60 2.91
C THR A 30 6.15 -3.64 1.80
N GLU A 31 6.56 -3.89 0.56
CA GLU A 31 6.17 -3.04 -0.59
C GLU A 31 4.71 -3.25 -0.99
N GLY A 32 4.28 -4.52 -1.01
CA GLY A 32 2.98 -4.91 -1.53
C GLY A 32 1.77 -4.71 -0.62
N LEU A 33 1.96 -4.44 0.69
CA LEU A 33 0.88 -4.34 1.69
C LEU A 33 1.08 -3.16 2.65
N GLN A 34 2.24 -3.03 3.29
CA GLN A 34 2.48 -2.09 4.39
C GLN A 34 2.21 -0.62 4.01
N LEU A 35 2.51 -0.23 2.78
CA LEU A 35 2.30 1.15 2.30
C LEU A 35 0.85 1.43 1.89
N PHE A 36 0.05 0.39 1.63
CA PHE A 36 -1.27 0.52 0.99
C PHE A 36 -2.33 1.11 1.92
N ALA A 37 -2.20 0.94 3.25
CA ALA A 37 -3.04 1.65 4.22
C ALA A 37 -2.84 3.18 4.10
N SER A 38 -1.57 3.62 4.10
CA SER A 38 -1.21 5.03 3.95
C SER A 38 -1.69 5.59 2.62
N PHE A 39 -1.50 4.86 1.52
CA PHE A 39 -2.00 5.29 0.21
C PHE A 39 -3.52 5.45 0.18
N ALA A 40 -4.27 4.52 0.76
CA ALA A 40 -5.72 4.63 0.85
C ALA A 40 -6.16 5.87 1.64
N ILE A 41 -5.54 6.12 2.79
CA ILE A 41 -5.83 7.29 3.62
C ILE A 41 -5.49 8.58 2.87
N LEU A 42 -4.32 8.67 2.25
CA LEU A 42 -3.86 9.87 1.55
C LEU A 42 -4.68 10.16 0.30
N LEU A 43 -5.08 9.13 -0.47
CA LEU A 43 -5.93 9.30 -1.66
C LEU A 43 -7.38 9.68 -1.30
N ASN A 44 -7.81 9.50 -0.06
CA ASN A 44 -9.14 9.95 0.37
C ASN A 44 -9.26 11.48 0.41
N PHE A 45 -8.16 12.23 0.57
CA PHE A 45 -8.18 13.70 0.48
C PHE A 45 -8.52 14.21 -0.93
N PRO A 46 -7.79 13.83 -2.01
CA PRO A 46 -8.10 14.27 -3.36
C PRO A 46 -9.45 13.73 -3.85
N ARG A 47 -9.91 12.57 -3.37
CA ARG A 47 -11.30 12.09 -3.58
C ARG A 47 -12.34 13.14 -3.16
N HIS A 48 -12.06 13.89 -2.11
CA HIS A 48 -12.89 14.98 -1.61
C HIS A 48 -12.40 16.38 -2.03
N ASN A 49 -11.68 16.47 -3.15
CA ASN A 49 -11.12 17.71 -3.71
C ASN A 49 -10.13 18.46 -2.80
N LYS A 50 -9.55 17.79 -1.80
CA LYS A 50 -8.53 18.34 -0.89
C LYS A 50 -7.14 17.87 -1.30
N LEU A 51 -6.09 18.66 -1.05
CA LEU A 51 -4.68 18.28 -1.27
C LEU A 51 -4.40 17.69 -2.67
N LYS A 52 -4.96 18.27 -3.74
CA LYS A 52 -4.92 17.71 -5.10
C LYS A 52 -3.50 17.40 -5.61
N GLY A 53 -2.51 18.24 -5.30
CA GLY A 53 -1.11 18.02 -5.68
C GLY A 53 -0.51 16.75 -5.07
N MET A 54 -0.93 16.40 -3.85
CA MET A 54 -0.50 15.16 -3.18
C MET A 54 -1.05 13.91 -3.87
N GLY A 55 -2.27 13.98 -4.43
CA GLY A 55 -2.89 12.84 -5.11
C GLY A 55 -2.07 12.31 -6.28
N GLN A 56 -1.42 13.19 -7.04
CA GLN A 56 -0.55 12.80 -8.15
C GLN A 56 0.69 12.06 -7.67
N ILE A 57 1.38 12.61 -6.67
CA ILE A 57 2.59 12.01 -6.08
C ILE A 57 2.26 10.62 -5.52
N VAL A 58 1.18 10.50 -4.75
CA VAL A 58 0.76 9.22 -4.17
C VAL A 58 0.40 8.21 -5.25
N THR A 59 -0.25 8.63 -6.33
CA THR A 59 -0.57 7.73 -7.45
C THR A 59 0.68 7.21 -8.15
N TRP A 60 1.69 8.06 -8.34
CA TRP A 60 2.99 7.62 -8.88
C TRP A 60 3.69 6.63 -7.94
N SER A 61 3.72 6.92 -6.64
CA SER A 61 4.25 5.97 -5.65
C SER A 61 3.54 4.62 -5.69
N VAL A 62 2.20 4.60 -5.77
CA VAL A 62 1.44 3.35 -5.90
C VAL A 62 1.84 2.55 -7.14
N ARG A 63 2.12 3.22 -8.27
CA ARG A 63 2.57 2.56 -9.51
C ARG A 63 3.94 1.92 -9.33
N ASP A 64 4.88 2.67 -8.77
CA ASP A 64 6.25 2.19 -8.54
C ASP A 64 6.22 0.98 -7.58
N GLU A 65 5.51 1.09 -6.45
CA GLU A 65 5.42 -0.02 -5.49
C GLU A 65 4.66 -1.24 -6.05
N THR A 66 3.69 -1.01 -6.95
CA THR A 66 3.04 -2.12 -7.66
C THR A 66 4.02 -2.84 -8.58
N LEU A 67 4.90 -2.10 -9.27
CA LEU A 67 5.92 -2.67 -10.14
C LEU A 67 7.00 -3.40 -9.33
N HIS A 68 7.49 -2.81 -8.25
CA HIS A 68 8.49 -3.43 -7.36
C HIS A 68 7.95 -4.75 -6.79
N CYS A 69 6.75 -4.71 -6.20
CA CYS A 69 6.08 -5.89 -5.66
C CYS A 69 5.92 -7.01 -6.70
N ASN A 70 5.35 -6.70 -7.87
CA ASN A 70 5.12 -7.71 -8.91
C ASN A 70 6.44 -8.30 -9.44
N SER A 71 7.47 -7.47 -9.63
CA SER A 71 8.77 -7.90 -10.15
C SER A 71 9.49 -8.78 -9.14
N MET A 72 9.50 -8.40 -7.87
CA MET A 72 10.16 -9.16 -6.81
C MET A 72 9.41 -10.46 -6.48
N ILE A 73 8.08 -10.50 -6.56
CA ILE A 73 7.31 -11.75 -6.48
C ILE A 73 7.68 -12.70 -7.62
N ARG A 74 7.91 -12.17 -8.84
CA ARG A 74 8.38 -13.00 -9.96
C ARG A 74 9.76 -13.59 -9.68
N ILE A 75 10.67 -12.81 -9.12
CA ILE A 75 12.00 -13.28 -8.68
C ILE A 75 11.85 -14.38 -7.63
N PHE A 76 11.00 -14.18 -6.61
CA PHE A 76 10.71 -15.19 -5.60
C PHE A 76 10.23 -16.51 -6.23
N LYS A 77 9.28 -16.46 -7.16
CA LYS A 77 8.77 -17.65 -7.84
C LYS A 77 9.85 -18.39 -8.63
N GLU A 78 10.68 -17.67 -9.36
CA GLU A 78 11.75 -18.30 -10.13
C GLU A 78 12.80 -18.91 -9.19
N PHE A 79 13.13 -18.23 -8.09
CA PHE A 79 14.04 -18.76 -7.07
C PHE A 79 13.52 -20.06 -6.44
N ILE A 80 12.22 -20.14 -6.12
CA ILE A 80 11.57 -21.37 -5.64
C ILE A 80 11.60 -22.47 -6.71
N LYS A 81 11.37 -22.11 -7.98
CA LYS A 81 11.38 -23.08 -9.09
C LYS A 81 12.77 -23.66 -9.34
N GLU A 82 13.81 -22.86 -9.19
CA GLU A 82 15.22 -23.31 -9.29
C GLU A 82 15.66 -24.12 -8.06
N ASN A 83 14.99 -23.94 -6.92
CA ASN A 83 15.32 -24.58 -5.65
C ASN A 83 14.06 -25.22 -5.02
N PRO A 84 13.47 -26.26 -5.63
CA PRO A 84 12.20 -26.82 -5.16
C PRO A 84 12.29 -27.43 -3.74
N GLU A 85 13.48 -27.80 -3.29
CA GLU A 85 13.74 -28.38 -1.97
C GLU A 85 13.38 -27.44 -0.81
N ILE A 86 13.46 -26.12 -1.02
CA ILE A 86 13.18 -25.13 0.02
C ILE A 86 11.70 -24.78 0.15
N TRP A 87 10.84 -25.20 -0.79
CA TRP A 87 9.39 -24.95 -0.75
C TRP A 87 8.65 -25.88 0.22
N THR A 88 9.07 -25.82 1.48
CA THR A 88 8.63 -26.72 2.55
C THR A 88 7.41 -26.18 3.30
N PRO A 89 6.67 -27.03 4.03
CA PRO A 89 5.62 -26.58 4.93
C PRO A 89 6.10 -25.56 5.97
N LYS A 90 7.37 -25.66 6.39
CA LYS A 90 8.00 -24.71 7.31
C LYS A 90 8.07 -23.31 6.69
N LEU A 91 8.64 -23.17 5.49
CA LEU A 91 8.73 -21.87 4.81
C LEU A 91 7.34 -21.26 4.58
N LYS A 92 6.37 -22.06 4.12
CA LYS A 92 4.98 -21.59 3.93
C LYS A 92 4.37 -21.05 5.22
N LYS A 93 4.60 -21.76 6.34
CA LYS A 93 4.14 -21.33 7.67
C LYS A 93 4.77 -19.99 8.07
N GLU A 94 6.09 -19.84 7.89
CA GLU A 94 6.80 -18.59 8.17
C GLU A 94 6.26 -17.41 7.33
N LEU A 95 5.89 -17.64 6.08
CA LEU A 95 5.28 -16.61 5.22
C LEU A 95 3.87 -16.21 5.69
N TYR A 96 3.05 -17.17 6.16
CA TYR A 96 1.76 -16.84 6.76
C TYR A 96 1.90 -16.06 8.06
N GLU A 97 2.86 -16.43 8.91
CA GLU A 97 3.16 -15.71 10.15
C GLU A 97 3.61 -14.28 9.84
N ALA A 98 4.50 -14.09 8.87
CA ALA A 98 4.93 -12.77 8.45
C ALA A 98 3.77 -11.89 7.95
N CYS A 99 2.85 -12.46 7.16
CA CYS A 99 1.65 -11.76 6.72
C CYS A 99 0.79 -11.30 7.90
N ARG A 100 0.58 -12.17 8.90
CA ARG A 100 -0.20 -11.83 10.11
C ARG A 100 0.48 -10.74 10.93
N THR A 101 1.78 -10.88 11.21
CA THR A 101 2.53 -9.87 11.98
C THR A 101 2.49 -8.50 11.31
N ILE A 102 2.67 -8.44 9.99
CA ILE A 102 2.61 -7.16 9.27
C ILE A 102 1.20 -6.56 9.30
N ILE A 103 0.15 -7.38 9.16
CA ILE A 103 -1.23 -6.89 9.30
C ILE A 103 -1.52 -6.39 10.71
N GLU A 104 -1.03 -7.04 11.76
CA GLU A 104 -1.16 -6.56 13.14
C GLU A 104 -0.48 -5.19 13.34
N HIS A 105 0.71 -5.02 12.75
CA HIS A 105 1.40 -3.73 12.78
C HIS A 105 0.68 -2.65 11.96
N GLU A 106 0.06 -3.02 10.84
CA GLU A 106 -0.79 -2.10 10.07
C GLU A 106 -2.06 -1.75 10.82
N ASP A 107 -2.71 -2.70 11.48
CA ASP A 107 -3.89 -2.44 12.31
C ASP A 107 -3.58 -1.41 13.39
N ALA A 108 -2.45 -1.55 14.09
CA ALA A 108 -2.01 -0.57 15.10
C ALA A 108 -1.70 0.81 14.50
N PHE A 109 -1.13 0.85 13.29
CA PHE A 109 -0.90 2.10 12.57
C PHE A 109 -2.23 2.76 12.14
N ILE A 110 -3.19 1.97 11.65
CA ILE A 110 -4.51 2.46 11.25
C ILE A 110 -5.25 2.99 12.48
N ASP A 111 -5.21 2.30 13.61
CA ASP A 111 -5.83 2.77 14.85
C ASP A 111 -5.27 4.13 15.28
N LEU A 112 -3.95 4.30 15.19
CA LEU A 112 -3.31 5.58 15.43
C LEU A 112 -3.73 6.65 14.42
N ALA A 113 -3.75 6.32 13.12
CA ALA A 113 -4.11 7.26 12.06
C ALA A 113 -5.57 7.76 12.15
N PHE A 114 -6.44 6.97 12.79
CA PHE A 114 -7.86 7.28 13.01
C PHE A 114 -8.18 7.57 14.49
N GLU A 115 -7.19 7.89 15.33
CA GLU A 115 -7.40 8.15 16.77
C GLU A 115 -8.38 9.31 17.04
N MET A 116 -8.44 10.28 16.13
CA MET A 116 -9.35 11.42 16.18
C MET A 116 -10.75 11.11 15.62
N GLY A 117 -11.01 9.86 15.24
CA GLY A 117 -12.26 9.41 14.66
C GLY A 117 -12.22 9.21 13.14
N PRO A 118 -13.35 8.83 12.54
CA PRO A 118 -13.44 8.54 11.11
C PRO A 118 -13.23 9.79 10.25
N MET A 119 -12.68 9.58 9.05
CA MET A 119 -12.59 10.63 8.05
C MET A 119 -13.86 10.65 7.21
N GLN A 120 -14.12 11.78 6.55
CA GLN A 120 -15.20 11.85 5.57
C GLN A 120 -15.02 10.73 4.52
N GLY A 121 -16.02 9.85 4.41
CA GLY A 121 -16.05 8.79 3.41
C GLY A 121 -15.04 7.65 3.60
N LEU A 122 -14.40 7.55 4.76
CA LEU A 122 -13.44 6.49 5.08
C LEU A 122 -13.36 6.23 6.59
N THR A 123 -13.55 4.98 7.00
CA THR A 123 -13.42 4.51 8.38
C THR A 123 -12.16 3.65 8.57
N ALA A 124 -11.68 3.56 9.81
CA ALA A 124 -10.56 2.67 10.16
C ALA A 124 -10.84 1.22 9.76
N GLN A 125 -12.07 0.73 10.00
CA GLN A 125 -12.45 -0.65 9.68
C GLN A 125 -12.37 -0.92 8.17
N GLU A 126 -12.83 0.00 7.33
CA GLU A 126 -12.73 -0.19 5.86
C GLU A 126 -11.27 -0.26 5.40
N VAL A 127 -10.35 0.49 6.01
CA VAL A 127 -8.90 0.40 5.71
C VAL A 127 -8.32 -0.92 6.22
N LYS A 128 -8.75 -1.39 7.40
CA LYS A 128 -8.36 -2.70 7.95
C LYS A 128 -8.84 -3.86 7.09
N ASP A 129 -10.04 -3.78 6.54
CA ASP A 129 -10.56 -4.79 5.61
C ASP A 129 -9.82 -4.72 4.27
N TYR A 130 -9.47 -3.52 3.82
CA TYR A 130 -8.68 -3.31 2.61
C TYR A 130 -7.28 -3.94 2.70
N ILE A 131 -6.54 -3.75 3.80
CA ILE A 131 -5.21 -4.38 3.95
C ILE A 131 -5.31 -5.91 4.02
N ARG A 132 -6.41 -6.47 4.54
CA ARG A 132 -6.67 -7.93 4.54
C ARG A 132 -6.96 -8.44 3.13
N PHE A 133 -7.75 -7.69 2.35
CA PHE A 133 -7.95 -7.96 0.92
C PHE A 133 -6.62 -7.97 0.15
N ILE A 134 -5.77 -6.96 0.37
CA ILE A 134 -4.43 -6.93 -0.22
C ILE A 134 -3.58 -8.10 0.28
N GLY A 135 -3.57 -8.40 1.57
CA GLY A 135 -2.86 -9.53 2.15
C GLY A 135 -3.20 -10.87 1.50
N ASN A 136 -4.49 -11.15 1.31
CA ASN A 136 -4.95 -12.33 0.55
C ASN A 136 -4.40 -12.36 -0.87
N ARG A 137 -4.49 -11.23 -1.60
CA ARG A 137 -3.96 -11.13 -2.96
C ARG A 137 -2.46 -11.42 -3.01
N ARG A 138 -1.69 -10.94 -2.03
CA ARG A 138 -0.24 -11.16 -1.92
C ARG A 138 0.10 -12.60 -1.59
N LEU A 139 -0.65 -13.24 -0.69
CA LEU A 139 -0.52 -14.67 -0.42
C LEU A 139 -0.78 -15.52 -1.68
N THR A 140 -1.88 -15.26 -2.39
CA THR A 140 -2.17 -15.94 -3.66
C THR A 140 -1.08 -15.70 -4.70
N GLN A 141 -0.56 -14.47 -4.80
CA GLN A 141 0.55 -14.18 -5.68
C GLN A 141 1.82 -14.95 -5.31
N LEU A 142 2.09 -15.22 -4.03
CA LEU A 142 3.19 -16.08 -3.58
C LEU A 142 2.93 -17.59 -3.76
N GLY A 143 1.73 -17.99 -4.22
CA GLY A 143 1.34 -19.39 -4.36
C GLY A 143 0.84 -20.02 -3.06
N LEU A 144 0.31 -19.20 -2.16
CA LEU A 144 -0.32 -19.58 -0.89
C LEU A 144 -1.83 -19.34 -0.95
N GLU A 145 -2.57 -20.01 -0.06
CA GLU A 145 -4.02 -19.82 0.06
C GLU A 145 -4.34 -18.54 0.86
N PRO A 146 -5.44 -17.83 0.56
CA PRO A 146 -5.88 -16.71 1.37
C PRO A 146 -6.26 -17.16 2.79
N ILE A 147 -6.07 -16.26 3.77
CA ILE A 147 -6.31 -16.55 5.21
C ILE A 147 -7.34 -15.63 5.86
N TYR A 148 -7.80 -14.59 5.16
CA TYR A 148 -8.82 -13.65 5.65
C TYR A 148 -10.12 -13.83 4.88
N ASP A 149 -11.26 -13.67 5.55
CA ASP A 149 -12.57 -13.72 4.90
C ASP A 149 -12.96 -12.36 4.29
N VAL A 150 -12.18 -11.93 3.29
CA VAL A 150 -12.42 -10.69 2.54
C VAL A 150 -12.27 -10.99 1.06
N GLN A 151 -13.40 -11.18 0.38
CA GLN A 151 -13.44 -11.66 -1.01
C GLN A 151 -13.35 -10.54 -2.05
N LYS A 152 -13.71 -9.30 -1.68
CA LYS A 152 -13.81 -8.16 -2.60
C LYS A 152 -13.11 -6.95 -2.01
N ASN A 153 -12.60 -6.09 -2.89
CA ASN A 153 -12.03 -4.80 -2.51
C ASN A 153 -13.10 -3.95 -1.81
N PRO A 154 -12.97 -3.61 -0.52
CA PRO A 154 -13.95 -2.76 0.18
C PRO A 154 -13.84 -1.28 -0.24
N LEU A 155 -12.71 -0.86 -0.82
CA LEU A 155 -12.43 0.51 -1.24
C LEU A 155 -12.43 0.61 -2.77
N THR A 156 -13.56 0.30 -3.42
CA THR A 156 -13.69 0.26 -4.89
C THR A 156 -13.37 1.60 -5.57
N TRP A 157 -13.50 2.71 -4.86
CA TRP A 157 -13.15 4.04 -5.36
C TRP A 157 -11.64 4.22 -5.57
N LEU A 158 -10.78 3.42 -4.91
CA LEU A 158 -9.33 3.46 -5.13
C LEU A 158 -8.99 3.05 -6.56
N ASP A 159 -9.67 2.03 -7.10
CA ASP A 159 -9.46 1.58 -8.48
C ASP A 159 -9.80 2.71 -9.46
N THR A 160 -10.89 3.45 -9.20
CA THR A 160 -11.24 4.63 -10.01
C THR A 160 -10.19 5.72 -9.90
N MET A 161 -9.68 6.01 -8.70
CA MET A 161 -8.69 7.08 -8.51
C MET A 161 -7.35 6.75 -9.17
N LEU A 162 -6.89 5.51 -9.06
CA LEU A 162 -5.63 5.07 -9.65
C LEU A 162 -5.70 5.04 -11.19
N ASN A 163 -6.85 4.64 -11.75
CA ASN A 163 -7.07 4.58 -13.21
C ASN A 163 -7.40 5.96 -13.81
N ALA A 164 -8.08 6.86 -13.10
CA ALA A 164 -8.44 8.18 -13.63
C ALA A 164 -7.21 9.04 -13.96
N VAL A 165 -6.10 8.88 -13.23
CA VAL A 165 -4.83 9.56 -13.51
C VAL A 165 -4.13 8.96 -14.74
N GLU A 166 -4.40 7.70 -15.12
CA GLU A 166 -3.85 7.09 -16.35
C GLU A 166 -4.37 7.78 -17.61
N HIS A 167 -5.57 8.37 -17.56
CA HIS A 167 -6.18 9.01 -18.72
C HIS A 167 -5.76 10.48 -18.92
N MET A 168 -5.02 11.10 -18.00
CA MET A 168 -4.43 12.41 -18.24
C MET A 168 -2.99 12.26 -18.76
N ASN A 169 -2.82 12.42 -20.07
CA ASN A 169 -1.50 12.47 -20.70
C ASN A 169 -0.73 13.73 -20.29
N PHE A 170 0.61 13.67 -20.33
CA PHE A 170 1.51 14.79 -20.02
C PHE A 170 1.17 16.10 -20.77
N PHE A 171 0.59 16.00 -21.97
CA PHE A 171 0.16 17.13 -22.78
C PHE A 171 -1.24 17.69 -22.42
N GLU A 172 -2.05 16.91 -21.69
CA GLU A 172 -3.38 17.28 -21.23
C GLU A 172 -3.39 17.76 -19.77
N GLY A 173 -2.31 17.46 -19.03
CA GLY A 173 -2.05 18.07 -17.73
C GLY A 173 -1.84 19.57 -17.89
N ARG A 174 -2.88 20.37 -17.64
CA ARG A 174 -2.72 21.83 -17.49
C ARG A 174 -1.66 22.08 -16.42
N ALA A 175 -0.61 22.83 -16.76
CA ALA A 175 0.40 23.27 -15.81
C ALA A 175 -0.28 23.93 -14.60
N THR A 176 -0.28 23.24 -13.46
CA THR A 176 -0.92 23.73 -12.22
C THR A 176 -0.11 24.80 -11.50
N GLU A 177 1.03 25.23 -12.05
CA GLU A 177 1.86 26.28 -11.45
C GLU A 177 1.24 27.68 -11.47
N TYR A 178 0.17 27.92 -12.23
CA TYR A 178 -0.44 29.26 -12.32
C TYR A 178 -1.93 29.34 -11.99
N SER A 179 -2.50 28.37 -11.27
CA SER A 179 -3.69 28.71 -10.47
C SER A 179 -3.21 29.29 -9.15
N LYS A 180 -2.87 30.59 -9.17
CA LYS A 180 -3.08 31.43 -7.99
C LYS A 180 -4.44 31.01 -7.45
N ALA A 181 -4.49 30.46 -6.25
CA ALA A 181 -5.71 30.46 -5.47
C ALA A 181 -6.26 31.88 -5.63
N SER A 182 -7.41 32.03 -6.28
CA SER A 182 -8.04 33.33 -6.41
C SER A 182 -8.47 33.71 -5.00
N THR A 183 -7.56 34.38 -4.30
CA THR A 183 -7.87 35.02 -3.02
C THR A 183 -9.07 35.91 -3.30
N GLN A 184 -10.20 35.61 -2.66
CA GLN A 184 -11.36 36.49 -2.70
C GLN A 184 -11.12 37.61 -1.71
N GLY A 185 -11.24 38.85 -2.15
CA GLY A 185 -11.06 40.07 -1.36
C GLY A 185 -10.79 41.28 -2.25
N ASN A 186 -11.26 42.46 -1.85
CA ASN A 186 -10.98 43.71 -2.55
C ASN A 186 -9.74 44.37 -1.93
N TRP A 187 -8.88 44.98 -2.74
CA TRP A 187 -7.65 45.64 -2.29
C TRP A 187 -7.89 46.76 -1.26
N ILE A 188 -9.10 47.31 -1.25
CA ILE A 188 -9.53 48.37 -0.33
C ILE A 188 -9.65 47.84 1.11
N ASP A 189 -10.07 46.59 1.27
CA ASP A 189 -10.29 45.97 2.60
C ASP A 189 -8.97 45.49 3.24
N ALA A 190 -7.86 45.46 2.48
CA ALA A 190 -6.58 44.95 2.97
C ALA A 190 -5.78 45.98 3.80
N PHE A 191 -6.13 47.26 3.71
CA PHE A 191 -5.40 48.37 4.36
C PHE A 191 -6.31 49.35 5.11
N SER A 192 -7.55 48.94 5.42
CA SER A 192 -8.46 49.67 6.31
C SER A 192 -8.41 49.15 7.74
#